data_AF-A0A8T7M853-F1
#
_entry.id   AF-A0A8T7M853-F1
#
_cell.length_a   1.000
_cell.length_b   1.000
_cell.length_c   1.000
_cell.angle_alpha   90.00
_cell.angle_beta   90.00
_cell.angle_gamma   90.00
#
_symmetry.space_group_name_H-M   'P 1'
#
loop_
_entity.id
_entity.type
_entity.pdbx_description
1 polymer ?
#
loop_
_entity_poly.entity_id
_entity_poly.type
_entity_poly.pdbx_seq_one_letter_code
_entity_poly.pdbx_strand_id
1 'polypeptide(L)'
;MKLVVGNKRVTVQEKDVLGAGGEATVLRYNNRALKLYHCPNPTRLNKVRELIEFAPRLPSNVILPEELVWDERGKAPVGFAMRSLPNGYMPVSRLFQRAYRDSTHLNERDITGVFLEMQLTLLAIHAAGLVVGDFNDNNELFYNDKVQFIDVDSYQFGQYPCPVATRDYLDPQLYNRDLSANTLFSPANDWYSFAVMVFRALLLTHPYGGTHPTLKQLEARAQIGVTVFDRSVKYPKTALSPKLLTDELLQLFHSIFAKGWRGAIPVELLQLYQESLQECHSCGHWYPNARLHCPVCAATLAFVMPEVIEVNGLRCEEFLKVNGKLIFWQLLGDILYCLANEEGNTVLYTKAAGTPIKRQVLFHELPGARFEFAGNFLAVSPAIGDNSLLVIDLNGDHATGIARLTTDLYGSNTAIFACANGLLYRVAGGMLLKGEVRWGQLLERPVTSILENQTWFVAAPNPLPNQDRLIGYTRIFNRYEFFLLNREGRHNLEVALLQPGESLLETQAFFSGALVLLVRKTRHNGVTWIRFEVVDADGKIRHSRRGSNADFGGIDELSGIAFSQNTALLPTNAGILRVDLANGQNSLLPATAAYVGEGDALIPYGRGLLVVSNNRITFLKMVK
;
A
#
# COMPACT_ATOMS: atom_id res chain seq x y z
N MET A 1 0.74 27.97 -13.49
CA MET A 1 2.14 28.41 -13.61
C MET A 1 2.55 28.43 -15.08
N LYS A 2 3.28 29.45 -15.53
CA LYS A 2 3.82 29.54 -16.89
C LYS A 2 5.31 29.23 -16.87
N LEU A 3 5.77 28.45 -17.83
CA LEU A 3 7.13 27.89 -17.92
C LEU A 3 7.61 27.93 -19.38
N VAL A 4 8.90 27.72 -19.59
CA VAL A 4 9.47 27.48 -20.92
C VAL A 4 10.13 26.12 -20.96
N VAL A 5 9.76 25.30 -21.94
CA VAL A 5 10.35 23.97 -22.22
C VAL A 5 10.79 23.97 -23.68
N GLY A 6 12.08 23.74 -23.93
CA GLY A 6 12.73 24.05 -25.20
C GLY A 6 12.45 25.50 -25.62
N ASN A 7 11.84 25.68 -26.79
CA ASN A 7 11.44 27.00 -27.31
C ASN A 7 9.94 27.31 -27.13
N LYS A 8 9.21 26.53 -26.32
CA LYS A 8 7.75 26.65 -26.17
C LYS A 8 7.37 27.16 -24.79
N ARG A 9 6.44 28.13 -24.75
CA ARG A 9 5.77 28.53 -23.51
C ARG A 9 4.71 27.50 -23.14
N VAL A 10 4.75 27.05 -21.89
CA VAL A 10 3.88 26.02 -21.33
C VAL A 10 3.10 26.62 -20.16
N THR A 11 1.82 26.27 -20.03
CA THR A 11 1.02 26.59 -18.85
C THR A 11 0.58 25.31 -18.19
N VAL A 12 0.92 25.14 -16.91
CA VAL A 12 0.49 24.00 -16.07
C VAL A 12 -0.39 24.48 -14.92
N GLN A 13 -1.29 23.62 -14.46
CA GLN A 13 -2.31 23.88 -13.45
C GLN A 13 -2.25 22.83 -12.33
N GLU A 14 -3.02 23.02 -11.27
CA GLU A 14 -3.08 22.09 -10.12
C GLU A 14 -3.55 20.69 -10.52
N LYS A 15 -4.49 20.60 -11.46
CA LYS A 15 -4.96 19.32 -12.02
C LYS A 15 -3.85 18.52 -12.71
N ASP A 16 -2.76 19.17 -13.13
CA ASP A 16 -1.65 18.52 -13.80
C ASP A 16 -0.66 17.90 -12.79
N VAL A 17 -0.80 18.12 -11.48
CA VAL A 17 0.14 17.60 -10.48
C VAL A 17 0.04 16.06 -10.41
N LEU A 18 1.14 15.38 -10.72
CA LEU A 18 1.27 13.93 -10.54
C LEU A 18 1.75 13.60 -9.13
N GLY A 19 2.75 14.34 -8.65
CA GLY A 19 3.40 14.13 -7.36
C GLY A 19 3.89 15.45 -6.78
N ALA A 20 3.93 15.57 -5.45
CA ALA A 20 4.62 16.66 -4.79
C ALA A 20 5.39 16.08 -3.60
N GLY A 21 6.70 16.32 -3.57
CA GLY A 21 7.59 15.90 -2.50
C GLY A 21 8.18 17.10 -1.75
N GLY A 22 9.11 16.82 -0.83
CA GLY A 22 9.80 17.85 -0.06
C GLY A 22 10.68 18.77 -0.92
N GLU A 23 11.17 18.29 -2.06
CA GLU A 23 12.11 19.04 -2.90
C GLU A 23 11.55 19.60 -4.20
N ALA A 24 10.52 18.94 -4.75
CA ALA A 24 9.99 19.25 -6.07
C ALA A 24 8.51 18.89 -6.22
N THR A 25 7.88 19.49 -7.22
CA THR A 25 6.56 19.10 -7.74
C THR A 25 6.73 18.47 -9.12
N VAL A 26 6.10 17.33 -9.34
CA VAL A 26 6.06 16.64 -10.64
C VAL A 26 4.69 16.91 -11.29
N LEU A 27 4.67 17.49 -12.48
CA LEU A 27 3.46 17.81 -13.23
C LEU A 27 3.42 17.08 -14.57
N ARG A 28 2.22 16.66 -14.99
CA ARG A 28 1.94 16.10 -16.32
C ARG A 28 2.03 17.21 -17.37
N TYR A 29 2.71 16.92 -18.46
CA TYR A 29 2.76 17.79 -19.64
C TYR A 29 2.82 16.94 -20.91
N ASN A 30 1.68 16.79 -21.59
CA ASN A 30 1.54 15.86 -22.73
C ASN A 30 2.01 14.44 -22.32
N ASN A 31 2.93 13.84 -23.09
CA ASN A 31 3.54 12.54 -22.81
C ASN A 31 4.82 12.65 -21.95
N ARG A 32 4.97 13.75 -21.20
CA ARG A 32 6.13 14.05 -20.36
C ARG A 32 5.69 14.42 -18.96
N ALA A 33 6.64 14.34 -18.04
CA ALA A 33 6.54 14.86 -16.69
C ALA A 33 7.55 15.99 -16.51
N LEU A 34 7.13 17.07 -15.86
CA LEU A 34 7.98 18.21 -15.48
C LEU A 34 8.25 18.11 -13.98
N LYS A 35 9.51 17.89 -13.57
CA LYS A 35 9.93 17.97 -12.17
C LYS A 35 10.47 19.37 -11.90
N LEU A 36 9.75 20.15 -11.11
CA LEU A 36 10.06 21.54 -10.76
C LEU A 36 10.51 21.63 -9.32
N TYR A 37 11.72 22.13 -9.07
CA TYR A 37 12.25 22.27 -7.72
C TYR A 37 11.58 23.44 -6.99
N HIS A 38 11.26 23.25 -5.70
CA HIS A 38 10.73 24.33 -4.86
C HIS A 38 11.78 25.42 -4.62
N CYS A 39 13.04 25.01 -4.46
CA CYS A 39 14.20 25.90 -4.30
C CYS A 39 15.29 25.52 -5.31
N PRO A 40 15.19 25.96 -6.57
CA PRO A 40 16.20 25.69 -7.59
C PRO A 40 17.54 26.32 -7.19
N ASN A 41 18.65 25.60 -7.39
CA ASN A 41 19.99 26.13 -7.15
C ASN A 41 20.97 25.69 -8.27
N PRO A 42 22.06 26.46 -8.50
CA PRO A 42 22.99 26.18 -9.59
C PRO A 42 23.64 24.80 -9.53
N THR A 43 24.04 24.33 -8.34
CA THR A 43 24.69 23.02 -8.18
C THR A 43 23.79 21.88 -8.63
N ARG A 44 22.52 21.89 -8.18
CA ARG A 44 21.51 20.90 -8.54
C ARG A 44 21.19 20.93 -10.04
N LEU A 45 21.11 22.12 -10.65
CA LEU A 45 20.81 22.26 -12.07
C LEU A 45 22.01 21.89 -12.96
N ASN A 46 23.24 22.09 -12.49
CA ASN A 46 24.45 21.58 -13.15
C ASN A 46 24.49 20.05 -13.11
N LYS A 47 24.15 19.44 -11.96
CA LYS A 47 23.98 17.98 -11.85
C LYS A 47 23.00 17.45 -12.89
N VAL A 48 21.84 18.08 -13.03
CA VAL A 48 20.83 17.69 -14.04
C VAL A 48 21.38 17.83 -15.47
N ARG A 49 22.13 18.90 -15.79
CA ARG A 49 22.76 19.05 -17.10
C ARG A 49 23.72 17.91 -17.41
N GLU A 50 24.60 17.57 -16.47
CA GLU A 50 25.52 16.45 -16.64
C GLU A 50 24.77 15.11 -16.73
N LEU A 51 23.67 14.96 -15.99
CA LEU A 51 22.87 13.73 -16.00
C LEU A 51 22.18 13.47 -17.36
N ILE A 52 21.79 14.52 -18.10
CA ILE A 52 21.24 14.38 -19.47
C ILE A 52 22.24 13.67 -20.40
N GLU A 53 23.53 13.91 -20.22
CA GLU A 53 24.60 13.32 -21.04
C GLU A 53 24.82 11.81 -20.77
N PHE A 54 24.17 11.24 -19.74
CA PHE A 54 24.22 9.80 -19.46
C PHE A 54 23.23 8.98 -20.30
N ALA A 55 22.29 9.60 -21.01
CA ALA A 55 21.30 8.92 -21.84
C ALA A 55 21.85 7.78 -22.74
N PRO A 56 22.98 7.93 -23.46
CA PRO A 56 23.52 6.85 -24.29
C PRO A 56 24.17 5.71 -23.50
N ARG A 57 24.39 5.85 -22.19
CA ARG A 57 25.09 4.87 -21.33
C ARG A 57 24.15 4.05 -20.46
N LEU A 58 22.90 4.51 -20.30
CA LEU A 58 21.93 3.91 -19.40
C LEU A 58 20.80 3.24 -20.19
N PRO A 59 20.26 2.12 -19.69
CA PRO A 59 19.15 1.46 -20.35
C PRO A 59 17.91 2.36 -20.30
N SER A 60 17.02 2.18 -21.28
CA SER A 60 15.89 3.08 -21.46
C SER A 60 14.96 3.11 -20.25
N ASN A 61 14.96 2.10 -19.39
CA ASN A 61 14.13 1.98 -18.20
C ASN A 61 14.66 2.76 -16.98
N VAL A 62 15.76 3.49 -17.13
CA VAL A 62 16.21 4.54 -16.19
C VAL A 62 15.67 5.88 -16.69
N ILE A 63 14.72 6.48 -15.95
CA ILE A 63 14.00 7.69 -16.36
C ILE A 63 14.87 8.93 -16.11
N LEU A 64 15.71 9.24 -17.09
CA LEU A 64 16.61 10.38 -17.05
C LEU A 64 15.89 11.72 -17.35
N PRO A 65 16.43 12.84 -16.84
CA PRO A 65 16.14 14.15 -17.41
C PRO A 65 16.47 14.17 -18.91
N GLU A 66 15.59 14.76 -19.71
CA GLU A 66 15.79 14.92 -21.16
C GLU A 66 16.19 16.36 -21.51
N GLU A 67 15.65 17.35 -20.79
CA GLU A 67 16.01 18.75 -20.96
C GLU A 67 15.65 19.58 -19.72
N LEU A 68 16.24 20.78 -19.62
CA LEU A 68 15.89 21.73 -18.56
C LEU A 68 14.56 22.44 -18.81
N VAL A 69 13.84 22.71 -17.72
CA VAL A 69 12.64 23.57 -17.70
C VAL A 69 13.03 24.93 -17.14
N TRP A 70 12.56 25.99 -17.77
CA TRP A 70 12.90 27.37 -17.44
C TRP A 70 11.69 28.14 -16.90
N ASP A 71 11.97 29.21 -16.17
CA ASP A 71 10.96 30.14 -15.69
C ASP A 71 10.14 30.78 -16.84
N GLU A 72 9.07 31.50 -16.52
CA GLU A 72 8.21 32.17 -17.52
C GLU A 72 8.99 33.11 -18.47
N ARG A 73 10.11 33.67 -17.99
CA ARG A 73 10.95 34.62 -18.74
C ARG A 73 12.02 33.92 -19.57
N GLY A 74 12.19 32.60 -19.43
CA GLY A 74 13.26 31.82 -20.05
C GLY A 74 14.66 32.16 -19.53
N LYS A 75 14.78 32.73 -18.32
CA LYS A 75 16.07 33.24 -17.81
C LYS A 75 16.79 32.25 -16.90
N ALA A 76 16.07 31.62 -15.98
CA ALA A 76 16.64 30.68 -15.02
C ALA A 76 16.00 29.28 -15.19
N PRO A 77 16.80 28.20 -15.15
CA PRO A 77 16.24 26.86 -15.06
C PRO A 77 15.63 26.65 -13.67
N VAL A 78 14.47 26.01 -13.62
CA VAL A 78 13.69 25.75 -12.42
C VAL A 78 13.45 24.26 -12.18
N GLY A 79 13.86 23.41 -13.12
CA GLY A 79 13.64 21.98 -13.08
C GLY A 79 14.03 21.31 -14.39
N PHE A 80 13.42 20.16 -14.67
CA PHE A 80 13.65 19.40 -15.89
C PHE A 80 12.40 18.66 -16.36
N ALA A 81 12.40 18.30 -17.63
CA ALA A 81 11.40 17.44 -18.25
C ALA A 81 11.97 16.04 -18.47
N MET A 82 11.12 15.04 -18.33
CA MET A 82 11.43 13.63 -18.54
C MET A 82 10.21 12.93 -19.15
N ARG A 83 10.36 11.74 -19.72
CA ARG A 83 9.17 11.00 -20.21
C ARG A 83 8.23 10.66 -19.05
N SER A 84 6.93 10.70 -19.31
CA SER A 84 5.94 10.19 -18.35
C SER A 84 5.73 8.70 -18.57
N LEU A 85 5.40 7.99 -17.48
CA LEU A 85 4.97 6.60 -17.57
C LEU A 85 3.46 6.53 -17.86
N PRO A 86 3.01 5.51 -18.63
CA PRO A 86 1.58 5.18 -18.73
C PRO A 86 0.97 4.83 -17.36
N ASN A 87 -0.36 4.80 -17.28
CA ASN A 87 -1.07 4.29 -16.10
C ASN A 87 -0.73 2.80 -15.85
N GLY A 88 -0.91 2.36 -14.61
CA GLY A 88 -0.72 0.95 -14.22
C GLY A 88 0.63 0.67 -13.55
N TYR A 89 1.65 1.51 -13.76
CA TYR A 89 2.90 1.41 -13.02
C TYR A 89 2.69 1.65 -11.53
N MET A 90 3.22 0.76 -10.70
CA MET A 90 3.07 0.77 -9.25
C MET A 90 4.43 0.77 -8.56
N PRO A 91 4.59 1.45 -7.40
CA PRO A 91 5.77 1.29 -6.56
C PRO A 91 6.02 -0.18 -6.19
N VAL A 92 7.28 -0.62 -6.22
CA VAL A 92 7.70 -1.97 -5.79
C VAL A 92 7.23 -2.29 -4.36
N SER A 93 6.99 -1.29 -3.52
CA SER A 93 6.40 -1.45 -2.18
C SER A 93 5.03 -2.15 -2.18
N ARG A 94 4.28 -2.08 -3.29
CA ARG A 94 3.05 -2.87 -3.50
C ARG A 94 3.31 -4.36 -3.52
N LEU A 95 4.46 -4.79 -4.00
CA LEU A 95 4.84 -6.18 -3.92
C LEU A 95 4.96 -6.61 -2.46
N PHE A 96 5.21 -5.75 -1.47
CA PHE A 96 5.30 -6.19 -0.07
C PHE A 96 3.93 -6.34 0.61
N GLN A 97 2.83 -6.08 -0.11
CA GLN A 97 1.46 -6.18 0.40
C GLN A 97 0.84 -7.48 -0.06
N ARG A 98 0.46 -8.34 0.88
CA ARG A 98 -0.17 -9.62 0.57
C ARG A 98 -1.47 -9.41 -0.20
N ALA A 99 -2.33 -8.50 0.27
CA ALA A 99 -3.60 -8.19 -0.39
C ALA A 99 -3.43 -7.74 -1.85
N TYR A 100 -2.35 -7.02 -2.15
CA TYR A 100 -2.04 -6.60 -3.50
C TYR A 100 -1.64 -7.78 -4.40
N ARG A 101 -0.68 -8.62 -3.96
CA ARG A 101 -0.30 -9.85 -4.69
C ARG A 101 -1.51 -10.73 -4.95
N ASP A 102 -2.33 -10.84 -3.92
CA ASP A 102 -3.49 -11.70 -3.89
C ASP A 102 -4.56 -11.27 -4.87
N SER A 103 -4.84 -9.97 -4.95
CA SER A 103 -5.80 -9.42 -5.90
C SER A 103 -5.29 -9.39 -7.33
N THR A 104 -3.97 -9.31 -7.54
CA THR A 104 -3.33 -9.24 -8.88
C THR A 104 -2.77 -10.57 -9.39
N HIS A 105 -2.92 -11.65 -8.61
CA HIS A 105 -2.41 -12.99 -8.91
C HIS A 105 -0.88 -13.06 -9.09
N LEU A 106 -0.14 -12.10 -8.52
CA LEU A 106 1.32 -12.12 -8.56
C LEU A 106 1.84 -13.22 -7.65
N ASN A 107 2.52 -14.20 -8.23
CA ASN A 107 3.16 -15.29 -7.52
C ASN A 107 4.65 -15.02 -7.26
N GLU A 108 5.30 -15.92 -6.52
CA GLU A 108 6.72 -15.78 -6.17
C GLU A 108 7.65 -15.78 -7.41
N ARG A 109 7.24 -16.40 -8.53
CA ARG A 109 8.00 -16.41 -9.79
C ARG A 109 7.94 -15.05 -10.49
N ASP A 110 6.75 -14.44 -10.56
CA ASP A 110 6.56 -13.10 -11.15
C ASP A 110 7.34 -12.05 -10.35
N ILE A 111 7.23 -12.12 -9.03
CA ILE A 111 7.95 -11.23 -8.10
C ILE A 111 9.46 -11.36 -8.31
N THR A 112 9.98 -12.58 -8.40
CA THR A 112 11.40 -12.80 -8.67
C THR A 112 11.82 -12.22 -10.03
N GLY A 113 10.95 -12.28 -11.04
CA GLY A 113 11.19 -11.68 -12.35
C GLY A 113 11.37 -10.16 -12.29
N VAL A 114 10.54 -9.47 -11.49
CA VAL A 114 10.69 -8.03 -11.23
C VAL A 114 12.07 -7.72 -10.64
N PHE A 115 12.51 -8.50 -9.65
CA PHE A 115 13.82 -8.29 -9.02
C PHE A 115 15.00 -8.64 -9.93
N LEU A 116 14.85 -9.59 -10.85
CA LEU A 116 15.84 -9.88 -11.89
C LEU A 116 16.02 -8.70 -12.84
N GLU A 117 14.93 -8.10 -13.32
CA GLU A 117 15.00 -6.90 -14.17
C GLU A 117 15.64 -5.71 -13.42
N MET A 118 15.29 -5.53 -12.15
CA MET A 118 15.94 -4.54 -11.27
C MET A 118 17.44 -4.78 -11.16
N GLN A 119 17.86 -6.03 -10.95
CA GLN A 119 19.27 -6.41 -10.78
C GLN A 119 20.09 -6.08 -12.02
N LEU A 120 19.59 -6.44 -13.21
CA LEU A 120 20.23 -6.15 -14.49
C LEU A 120 20.35 -4.64 -14.74
N THR A 121 19.30 -3.89 -14.40
CA THR A 121 19.30 -2.44 -14.51
C THR A 121 20.29 -1.79 -13.55
N LEU A 122 20.37 -2.28 -12.30
CA LEU A 122 21.32 -1.79 -11.30
C LEU A 122 22.78 -2.01 -11.74
N LEU A 123 23.09 -3.18 -12.31
CA LEU A 123 24.40 -3.46 -12.88
C LEU A 123 24.76 -2.45 -13.98
N ALA A 124 23.81 -2.11 -14.87
CA ALA A 124 24.03 -1.11 -15.91
C ALA A 124 24.23 0.31 -15.34
N ILE A 125 23.48 0.68 -14.30
CA ILE A 125 23.64 1.96 -13.57
C ILE A 125 25.06 2.06 -12.97
N HIS A 126 25.52 1.02 -12.28
CA HIS A 126 26.86 0.98 -11.70
C HIS A 126 27.94 0.99 -12.77
N ALA A 127 27.75 0.27 -13.89
CA ALA A 127 28.68 0.26 -15.01
C ALA A 127 28.83 1.65 -15.68
N ALA A 128 27.76 2.46 -15.67
CA ALA A 128 27.79 3.85 -16.15
C ALA A 128 28.45 4.82 -15.15
N GLY A 129 28.80 4.37 -13.94
CA GLY A 129 29.46 5.17 -12.92
C GLY A 129 28.53 5.93 -11.97
N LEU A 130 27.24 5.57 -11.93
CA LEU A 130 26.28 6.11 -10.97
C LEU A 130 26.09 5.14 -9.80
N VAL A 131 25.64 5.66 -8.67
CA VAL A 131 25.18 4.92 -7.49
C VAL A 131 23.81 5.47 -7.13
N VAL A 132 22.81 4.61 -6.95
CA VAL A 132 21.42 5.00 -6.67
C VAL A 132 21.34 5.77 -5.35
N GLY A 133 21.99 5.28 -4.30
CA GLY A 133 22.02 5.92 -2.98
C GLY A 133 20.75 5.62 -2.19
N ASP A 134 19.69 6.42 -2.38
CA ASP A 134 18.36 6.19 -1.78
C ASP A 134 17.57 5.09 -2.51
N PHE A 135 18.17 3.91 -2.65
CA PHE A 135 17.55 2.78 -3.33
C PHE A 135 16.47 2.15 -2.45
N ASN A 136 15.20 2.38 -2.78
CA ASN A 136 14.06 2.03 -1.95
C ASN A 136 12.81 1.70 -2.77
N ASP A 137 11.92 0.95 -2.14
CA ASP A 137 10.71 0.39 -2.72
C ASP A 137 9.66 1.37 -3.28
N ASN A 138 9.86 2.69 -3.15
CA ASN A 138 8.97 3.69 -3.72
C ASN A 138 9.49 4.37 -4.99
N ASN A 139 10.82 4.31 -5.24
CA ASN A 139 11.46 4.96 -6.38
C ASN A 139 11.67 4.02 -7.57
N GLU A 140 11.34 2.74 -7.41
CA GLU A 140 11.23 1.80 -8.51
C GLU A 140 9.77 1.43 -8.74
N LEU A 141 9.34 1.60 -9.99
CA LEU A 141 7.98 1.35 -10.42
C LEU A 141 7.95 0.12 -11.31
N PHE A 142 7.01 -0.79 -11.09
CA PHE A 142 6.84 -1.98 -11.92
C PHE A 142 5.47 -2.00 -12.59
N TYR A 143 5.40 -2.67 -13.74
CA TYR A 143 4.16 -3.06 -14.41
C TYR A 143 4.42 -4.41 -15.09
N ASN A 144 3.74 -5.46 -14.62
CA ASN A 144 4.09 -6.84 -14.91
C ASN A 144 5.56 -7.12 -14.51
N ASP A 145 6.38 -7.59 -15.43
CA ASP A 145 7.81 -7.87 -15.29
C ASP A 145 8.71 -6.65 -15.57
N LYS A 146 8.15 -5.56 -16.11
CA LYS A 146 8.92 -4.36 -16.47
C LYS A 146 9.12 -3.45 -15.28
N VAL A 147 10.34 -2.95 -15.13
CA VAL A 147 10.72 -2.04 -14.04
C VAL A 147 11.23 -0.73 -14.60
N GLN A 148 10.88 0.39 -13.94
CA GLN A 148 11.34 1.74 -14.24
C GLN A 148 11.98 2.35 -13.00
N PHE A 149 13.20 2.86 -13.15
CA PHE A 149 13.91 3.60 -12.12
C PHE A 149 13.62 5.08 -12.27
N ILE A 150 12.99 5.68 -11.28
CA ILE A 150 12.66 7.11 -11.27
C ILE A 150 13.53 7.86 -10.26
N ASP A 151 13.36 9.18 -10.21
CA ASP A 151 14.08 10.06 -9.27
C ASP A 151 15.60 10.06 -9.47
N VAL A 152 16.06 9.84 -10.71
CA VAL A 152 17.48 9.67 -11.07
C VAL A 152 18.33 10.91 -10.77
N ASP A 153 17.72 12.11 -10.68
CA ASP A 153 18.40 13.33 -10.25
C ASP A 153 18.87 13.29 -8.78
N SER A 154 18.36 12.35 -7.98
CA SER A 154 18.85 12.08 -6.61
C SER A 154 20.14 11.25 -6.58
N TYR A 155 20.49 10.53 -7.66
CA TYR A 155 21.58 9.55 -7.66
C TYR A 155 22.94 10.20 -7.45
N GLN A 156 23.85 9.45 -6.85
CA GLN A 156 25.21 9.88 -6.65
C GLN A 156 26.07 9.60 -7.89
N PHE A 157 26.85 10.59 -8.34
CA PHE A 157 27.88 10.41 -9.35
C PHE A 157 28.92 11.54 -9.30
N GLY A 158 30.17 11.24 -9.66
CA GLY A 158 31.25 12.22 -9.64
C GLY A 158 31.36 12.95 -8.29
N GLN A 159 31.17 14.27 -8.31
CA GLN A 159 31.17 15.14 -7.12
C GLN A 159 29.80 15.33 -6.47
N TYR A 160 28.73 14.80 -7.08
CA TYR A 160 27.36 15.03 -6.64
C TYR A 160 26.92 13.96 -5.66
N PRO A 161 26.73 14.28 -4.36
CA PRO A 161 26.26 13.32 -3.37
C PRO A 161 24.78 12.97 -3.55
N CYS A 162 24.37 11.83 -2.99
CA CYS A 162 22.98 11.54 -2.68
C CYS A 162 22.71 11.97 -1.22
N PRO A 163 21.95 13.05 -0.97
CA PRO A 163 21.87 13.67 0.35
C PRO A 163 20.87 13.01 1.30
N VAL A 164 20.08 12.06 0.81
CA VAL A 164 18.97 11.42 1.53
C VAL A 164 19.07 9.91 1.41
N ALA A 165 18.46 9.21 2.36
CA ALA A 165 18.24 7.78 2.26
C ALA A 165 17.04 7.35 3.10
N THR A 166 16.33 6.35 2.62
CA THR A 166 15.26 5.69 3.34
C THR A 166 15.87 4.73 4.36
N ARG A 167 15.64 5.04 5.64
CA ARG A 167 16.31 4.40 6.77
C ARG A 167 16.15 2.87 6.84
N ASP A 168 14.99 2.36 6.42
CA ASP A 168 14.71 0.92 6.32
C ASP A 168 15.66 0.18 5.35
N TYR A 169 16.12 0.86 4.29
CA TYR A 169 16.99 0.26 3.26
C TYR A 169 18.46 0.64 3.42
N LEU A 170 18.74 1.68 4.20
CA LEU A 170 20.08 2.21 4.39
C LEU A 170 21.02 1.18 5.06
N ASP A 171 22.20 1.00 4.47
CA ASP A 171 23.28 0.19 5.03
C ASP A 171 23.63 0.67 6.46
N PRO A 172 23.62 -0.21 7.47
CA PRO A 172 23.90 0.15 8.86
C PRO A 172 25.24 0.87 9.07
N GLN A 173 26.21 0.66 8.17
CA GLN A 173 27.51 1.37 8.21
C GLN A 173 27.37 2.88 7.98
N LEU A 174 26.29 3.33 7.34
CA LEU A 174 26.00 4.72 7.02
C LEU A 174 25.02 5.37 8.02
N TYR A 175 24.54 4.65 9.04
CA TYR A 175 23.69 5.24 10.06
C TYR A 175 24.39 6.39 10.80
N ASN A 176 23.63 7.45 11.07
CA ASN A 176 24.08 8.67 11.75
C ASN A 176 25.23 9.42 11.04
N ARG A 177 25.45 9.16 9.75
CA ARG A 177 26.37 9.95 8.91
C ARG A 177 25.62 11.09 8.22
N ASP A 178 26.32 12.19 7.96
CA ASP A 178 25.80 13.27 7.12
C ASP A 178 25.97 12.89 5.64
N LEU A 179 24.88 12.42 5.03
CA LEU A 179 24.84 11.98 3.64
C LEU A 179 25.00 13.14 2.64
N SER A 180 24.79 14.39 3.07
CA SER A 180 24.81 15.56 2.20
C SER A 180 26.22 16.13 1.98
N ALA A 181 27.14 15.86 2.90
CA ALA A 181 28.46 16.49 2.93
C ALA A 181 29.43 15.96 1.88
N ASN A 182 29.35 14.67 1.53
CA ASN A 182 30.29 14.00 0.60
C ASN A 182 29.60 12.87 -0.17
N THR A 183 30.25 12.39 -1.24
CA THR A 183 29.85 11.18 -1.97
C THR A 183 30.18 9.94 -1.13
N LEU A 184 29.28 9.59 -0.22
CA LEU A 184 29.47 8.48 0.74
C LEU A 184 29.02 7.12 0.23
N PHE A 185 28.09 7.08 -0.72
CA PHE A 185 27.57 5.81 -1.23
C PHE A 185 28.57 5.15 -2.18
N SER A 186 28.50 3.82 -2.23
CA SER A 186 29.20 2.99 -3.20
C SER A 186 28.21 1.98 -3.79
N PRO A 187 28.54 1.33 -4.92
CA PRO A 187 27.72 0.23 -5.47
C PRO A 187 27.35 -0.83 -4.43
N ALA A 188 28.25 -1.09 -3.48
CA ALA A 188 28.06 -2.05 -2.40
C ALA A 188 26.89 -1.68 -1.46
N ASN A 189 26.61 -0.39 -1.27
CA ASN A 189 25.48 0.07 -0.46
C ASN A 189 24.15 -0.13 -1.20
N ASP A 190 24.11 0.11 -2.51
CA ASP A 190 22.92 -0.20 -3.32
C ASP A 190 22.62 -1.70 -3.31
N TRP A 191 23.64 -2.57 -3.37
CA TRP A 191 23.45 -4.02 -3.27
C TRP A 191 22.88 -4.47 -1.92
N TYR A 192 23.23 -3.77 -0.84
CA TYR A 192 22.59 -4.00 0.44
C TYR A 192 21.11 -3.62 0.41
N SER A 193 20.78 -2.42 -0.08
CA SER A 193 19.39 -1.95 -0.22
C SER A 193 18.56 -2.88 -1.11
N PHE A 194 19.14 -3.33 -2.22
CA PHE A 194 18.55 -4.32 -3.11
C PHE A 194 18.24 -5.62 -2.37
N ALA A 195 19.21 -6.16 -1.63
CA ALA A 195 19.01 -7.38 -0.84
C ALA A 195 17.89 -7.23 0.19
N VAL A 196 17.76 -6.07 0.84
CA VAL A 196 16.65 -5.78 1.76
C VAL A 196 15.31 -5.87 1.02
N MET A 197 15.20 -5.28 -0.17
CA MET A 197 13.97 -5.35 -0.98
C MET A 197 13.63 -6.77 -1.44
N VAL A 198 14.62 -7.53 -1.95
CA VAL A 198 14.41 -8.94 -2.33
C VAL A 198 13.95 -9.75 -1.12
N PHE A 199 14.58 -9.58 0.04
CA PHE A 199 14.18 -10.27 1.27
C PHE A 199 12.75 -9.94 1.68
N ARG A 200 12.39 -8.65 1.69
CA ARG A 200 11.03 -8.18 2.00
C ARG A 200 10.00 -8.73 1.02
N ALA A 201 10.34 -8.79 -0.26
CA ALA A 201 9.47 -9.38 -1.27
C ALA A 201 9.29 -10.88 -1.05
N LEU A 202 10.35 -11.64 -0.86
CA LEU A 202 10.19 -13.10 -0.78
C LEU A 202 9.62 -13.58 0.56
N LEU A 203 9.74 -12.78 1.62
CA LEU A 203 9.33 -13.17 2.98
C LEU A 203 8.24 -12.33 3.62
N LEU A 204 7.82 -11.22 3.01
CA LEU A 204 6.84 -10.29 3.59
C LEU A 204 7.25 -9.79 4.99
N THR A 205 8.55 -9.63 5.22
CA THR A 205 9.08 -9.05 6.45
C THR A 205 10.47 -8.46 6.24
N HIS A 206 10.88 -7.55 7.11
CA HIS A 206 12.23 -6.97 7.08
C HIS A 206 13.30 -7.99 7.53
N PRO A 207 14.54 -7.94 6.99
CA PRO A 207 15.67 -8.77 7.48
C PRO A 207 15.92 -8.67 8.99
N TYR A 208 15.57 -7.54 9.59
CA TYR A 208 15.60 -7.30 11.04
C TYR A 208 14.20 -7.01 11.57
N GLY A 209 13.18 -7.70 11.06
CA GLY A 209 11.79 -7.65 11.52
C GLY A 209 11.55 -8.51 12.76
N GLY A 210 10.29 -8.85 13.02
CA GLY A 210 9.89 -9.71 14.15
C GLY A 210 10.01 -9.03 15.52
N THR A 211 9.66 -9.79 16.56
CA THR A 211 9.65 -9.30 17.95
C THR A 211 10.84 -9.81 18.73
N HIS A 212 11.65 -8.90 19.26
CA HIS A 212 12.74 -9.21 20.18
C HIS A 212 12.39 -8.66 21.58
N PRO A 213 12.72 -9.36 22.68
CA PRO A 213 12.35 -8.92 24.03
C PRO A 213 12.96 -7.57 24.42
N THR A 214 14.23 -7.33 24.08
CA THR A 214 14.97 -6.11 24.46
C THR A 214 15.26 -5.15 23.29
N LEU A 215 15.83 -5.65 22.19
CA LEU A 215 16.13 -4.91 20.96
C LEU A 215 14.88 -4.61 20.11
N LYS A 216 14.06 -3.65 20.56
CA LYS A 216 12.79 -3.32 19.89
C LYS A 216 12.96 -2.54 18.59
N GLN A 217 14.02 -1.74 18.47
CA GLN A 217 14.27 -0.90 17.31
C GLN A 217 14.98 -1.68 16.20
N LEU A 218 14.50 -1.52 14.97
CA LEU A 218 15.04 -2.20 13.79
C LEU A 218 16.50 -1.80 13.55
N GLU A 219 16.86 -0.53 13.71
CA GLU A 219 18.24 -0.09 13.45
C GLU A 219 19.22 -0.65 14.46
N ALA A 220 18.82 -0.73 15.72
CA ALA A 220 19.66 -1.31 16.77
C ALA A 220 19.98 -2.78 16.46
N ARG A 221 19.02 -3.54 15.93
CA ARG A 221 19.24 -4.92 15.45
C ARG A 221 20.16 -4.95 14.23
N ALA A 222 19.94 -4.06 13.26
CA ALA A 222 20.71 -3.99 12.03
C ALA A 222 22.19 -3.66 12.27
N GLN A 223 22.50 -2.76 13.22
CA GLN A 223 23.88 -2.39 13.57
C GLN A 223 24.71 -3.54 14.13
N ILE A 224 24.08 -4.50 14.81
CA ILE A 224 24.77 -5.64 15.44
C ILE A 224 24.52 -6.97 14.71
N GLY A 225 23.77 -6.96 13.60
CA GLY A 225 23.51 -8.15 12.78
C GLY A 225 22.52 -9.16 13.38
N VAL A 226 21.62 -8.75 14.29
CA VAL A 226 20.57 -9.64 14.85
C VAL A 226 19.38 -9.68 13.90
N THR A 227 19.36 -10.68 13.02
CA THR A 227 18.34 -10.85 11.98
C THR A 227 17.03 -11.44 12.52
N VAL A 228 15.99 -11.41 11.68
CA VAL A 228 14.68 -12.04 11.95
C VAL A 228 14.76 -13.57 12.09
N PHE A 229 15.87 -14.20 11.67
CA PHE A 229 16.13 -15.62 11.83
C PHE A 229 16.91 -15.97 13.12
N ASP A 230 17.32 -14.96 13.89
CA ASP A 230 17.97 -15.22 15.18
C ASP A 230 16.99 -15.93 16.14
N ARG A 231 17.51 -16.86 16.95
CA ARG A 231 16.72 -17.62 17.92
C ARG A 231 16.09 -16.72 19.00
N SER A 232 16.66 -15.55 19.25
CA SER A 232 16.11 -14.57 20.19
C SER A 232 14.94 -13.76 19.61
N VAL A 233 14.69 -13.87 18.30
CA VAL A 233 13.63 -13.14 17.60
C VAL A 233 12.45 -14.06 17.34
N LYS A 234 11.27 -13.62 17.76
CA LYS A 234 10.02 -14.27 17.36
C LYS A 234 9.70 -13.89 15.91
N TYR A 235 9.77 -14.89 15.02
CA TYR A 235 9.41 -14.74 13.61
C TYR A 235 7.95 -14.27 13.45
N PRO A 236 7.65 -13.27 12.60
CA PRO A 236 6.29 -12.81 12.37
C PRO A 236 5.41 -13.93 11.80
N LYS A 237 4.15 -14.04 12.25
CA LYS A 237 3.21 -15.07 11.75
C LYS A 237 2.68 -14.75 10.36
N THR A 238 2.67 -13.47 10.00
CA THR A 238 2.23 -12.95 8.70
C THR A 238 3.27 -13.05 7.60
N ALA A 239 4.54 -13.14 8.00
CA ALA A 239 5.66 -13.37 7.11
C ALA A 239 5.56 -14.77 6.48
N LEU A 240 6.05 -14.89 5.26
CA LEU A 240 6.11 -16.16 4.57
C LEU A 240 7.16 -17.07 5.20
N SER A 241 6.99 -18.39 5.09
CA SER A 241 7.94 -19.33 5.66
C SER A 241 9.33 -19.16 5.01
N PRO A 242 10.43 -19.11 5.79
CA PRO A 242 11.79 -19.09 5.23
C PRO A 242 12.10 -20.31 4.35
N LYS A 243 11.36 -21.40 4.54
CA LYS A 243 11.45 -22.62 3.72
C LYS A 243 11.00 -22.43 2.26
N LEU A 244 10.35 -21.31 1.93
CA LEU A 244 10.04 -20.93 0.56
C LEU A 244 11.27 -20.42 -0.21
N LEU A 245 12.39 -20.14 0.47
CA LEU A 245 13.66 -19.82 -0.16
C LEU A 245 14.47 -21.09 -0.42
N THR A 246 15.40 -21.04 -1.38
CA THR A 246 16.47 -22.03 -1.51
C THR A 246 17.52 -21.85 -0.42
N ASP A 247 18.32 -22.89 -0.17
CA ASP A 247 19.34 -22.86 0.88
C ASP A 247 20.46 -21.87 0.52
N GLU A 248 20.76 -21.69 -0.77
CA GLU A 248 21.72 -20.72 -1.29
C GLU A 248 21.28 -19.28 -1.04
N LEU A 249 19.98 -18.97 -1.25
CA LEU A 249 19.44 -17.64 -0.94
C LEU A 249 19.45 -17.37 0.57
N LEU A 250 19.11 -18.37 1.39
CA LEU A 250 19.19 -18.24 2.85
C LEU A 250 20.63 -17.97 3.29
N GLN A 251 21.62 -18.66 2.71
CA GLN A 251 23.03 -18.45 3.00
C GLN A 251 23.51 -17.06 2.57
N LEU A 252 23.07 -16.58 1.39
CA LEU A 252 23.39 -15.23 0.93
C LEU A 252 22.83 -14.18 1.90
N PHE A 253 21.54 -14.28 2.26
CA PHE A 253 20.92 -13.33 3.20
C PHE A 253 21.59 -13.35 4.56
N HIS A 254 21.96 -14.52 5.08
CA HIS A 254 22.74 -14.63 6.30
C HIS A 254 24.11 -13.93 6.17
N SER A 255 24.80 -14.10 5.03
CA SER A 255 26.09 -13.45 4.77
C SER A 255 25.96 -11.93 4.72
N ILE A 256 24.90 -11.40 4.10
CA ILE A 256 24.65 -9.95 4.01
C ILE A 256 24.27 -9.36 5.37
N PHE A 257 23.22 -9.89 6.00
CA PHE A 257 22.56 -9.25 7.14
C PHE A 257 23.17 -9.62 8.50
N ALA A 258 23.69 -10.84 8.66
CA ALA A 258 24.31 -11.27 9.91
C ALA A 258 25.85 -11.16 9.90
N LYS A 259 26.49 -11.28 8.72
CA LYS A 259 27.96 -11.27 8.59
C LYS A 259 28.52 -10.02 7.91
N GLY A 260 27.68 -9.12 7.41
CA GLY A 260 28.11 -7.83 6.87
C GLY A 260 28.73 -7.88 5.48
N TRP A 261 28.49 -8.92 4.68
CA TRP A 261 28.94 -8.97 3.28
C TRP A 261 28.19 -7.94 2.42
N ARG A 262 28.88 -7.33 1.45
CA ARG A 262 28.40 -6.20 0.63
C ARG A 262 28.85 -6.33 -0.84
N GLY A 263 28.64 -7.50 -1.43
CA GLY A 263 28.95 -7.72 -2.84
C GLY A 263 27.71 -7.66 -3.72
N ALA A 264 27.95 -7.65 -5.04
CA ALA A 264 26.89 -7.83 -6.02
C ALA A 264 26.25 -9.21 -5.86
N ILE A 265 24.92 -9.27 -5.82
CA ILE A 265 24.21 -10.55 -5.83
C ILE A 265 24.45 -11.19 -7.21
N PRO A 266 24.86 -12.47 -7.29
CA PRO A 266 24.97 -13.17 -8.57
C PRO A 266 23.61 -13.23 -9.27
N VAL A 267 23.57 -12.90 -10.57
CA VAL A 267 22.32 -12.92 -11.35
C VAL A 267 21.77 -14.33 -11.45
N GLU A 268 22.69 -15.29 -11.60
CA GLU A 268 22.38 -16.71 -11.72
C GLU A 268 21.65 -17.24 -10.48
N LEU A 269 21.91 -16.67 -9.30
CA LEU A 269 21.27 -17.12 -8.06
C LEU A 269 19.76 -16.83 -8.06
N LEU A 270 19.34 -15.64 -8.50
CA LEU A 270 17.92 -15.29 -8.60
C LEU A 270 17.24 -15.98 -9.79
N GLN A 271 17.97 -16.19 -10.90
CA GLN A 271 17.48 -16.95 -12.05
C GLN A 271 17.19 -18.40 -11.67
N LEU A 272 18.16 -19.08 -11.07
CA LEU A 272 18.00 -20.47 -10.61
C LEU A 272 16.90 -20.58 -9.55
N TYR A 273 16.77 -19.60 -8.65
CA TYR A 273 15.64 -19.56 -7.74
C TYR A 273 14.31 -19.49 -8.49
N GLN A 274 14.15 -18.54 -9.41
CA GLN A 274 12.93 -18.38 -10.21
C GLN A 274 12.56 -19.66 -10.98
N GLU A 275 13.55 -20.30 -11.60
CA GLU A 275 13.39 -21.55 -12.36
C GLU A 275 13.05 -22.76 -11.48
N SER A 276 13.51 -22.75 -10.22
CA SER A 276 13.22 -23.82 -9.26
C SER A 276 11.78 -23.81 -8.74
N LEU A 277 11.05 -22.70 -8.88
CA LEU A 277 9.72 -22.56 -8.29
C LEU A 277 8.67 -23.41 -9.03
N GLN A 278 7.87 -24.15 -8.26
CA GLN A 278 6.71 -24.89 -8.73
C GLN A 278 5.46 -24.52 -7.93
N GLU A 279 4.30 -24.54 -8.59
CA GLU A 279 3.00 -24.29 -7.94
C GLU A 279 2.54 -25.48 -7.10
N CYS A 280 2.10 -25.22 -5.87
CA CYS A 280 1.43 -26.22 -5.06
C CYS A 280 -0.03 -26.41 -5.51
N HIS A 281 -0.38 -27.56 -6.06
CA HIS A 281 -1.76 -27.89 -6.45
C HIS A 281 -2.79 -27.83 -5.30
N SER A 282 -2.36 -27.90 -4.04
CA SER A 282 -3.28 -27.86 -2.89
C SER A 282 -3.59 -26.45 -2.40
N CYS A 283 -2.66 -25.50 -2.51
CA CYS A 283 -2.83 -24.17 -1.91
C CYS A 283 -2.42 -23.01 -2.83
N GLY A 284 -1.98 -23.29 -4.06
CA GLY A 284 -1.57 -22.29 -5.05
C GLY A 284 -0.26 -21.55 -4.76
N HIS A 285 0.42 -21.80 -3.64
CA HIS A 285 1.70 -21.17 -3.34
C HIS A 285 2.82 -21.76 -4.18
N TRP A 286 3.74 -20.91 -4.64
CA TRP A 286 4.93 -21.36 -5.33
C TRP A 286 6.07 -21.60 -4.34
N TYR A 287 6.80 -22.69 -4.53
CA TYR A 287 7.90 -23.07 -3.65
C TYR A 287 8.99 -23.81 -4.43
N PRO A 288 10.25 -23.83 -3.95
CA PRO A 288 11.34 -24.50 -4.65
C PRO A 288 11.09 -26.00 -4.78
N ASN A 289 11.28 -26.54 -5.98
CA ASN A 289 11.07 -27.95 -6.32
C ASN A 289 11.97 -28.92 -5.54
N ALA A 290 13.07 -28.44 -4.97
CA ALA A 290 13.93 -29.19 -4.06
C ALA A 290 13.27 -29.51 -2.71
N ARG A 291 12.15 -28.86 -2.35
CA ARG A 291 11.41 -29.18 -1.12
C ARG A 291 10.47 -30.36 -1.37
N LEU A 292 10.58 -31.41 -0.53
CA LEU A 292 9.75 -32.62 -0.63
C LEU A 292 8.24 -32.37 -0.51
N HIS A 293 7.85 -31.35 0.27
CA HIS A 293 6.46 -30.98 0.51
C HIS A 293 6.32 -29.46 0.49
N CYS A 294 5.15 -28.97 0.09
CA CYS A 294 4.82 -27.55 0.16
C CYS A 294 4.98 -27.02 1.60
N PRO A 295 5.88 -26.06 1.85
CA PRO A 295 6.12 -25.54 3.19
C PRO A 295 4.90 -24.87 3.83
N VAL A 296 4.00 -24.34 3.01
CA VAL A 296 2.76 -23.71 3.48
C VAL A 296 1.77 -24.78 3.94
N CYS A 297 1.45 -25.77 3.10
CA CYS A 297 0.54 -26.86 3.46
C CYS A 297 1.03 -27.64 4.70
N ALA A 298 2.33 -27.89 4.78
CA ALA A 298 2.93 -28.59 5.92
C ALA A 298 2.74 -27.83 7.24
N ALA A 299 2.72 -26.49 7.20
CA ALA A 299 2.41 -25.67 8.36
C ALA A 299 0.91 -25.63 8.70
N THR A 300 0.03 -25.69 7.69
CA THR A 300 -1.44 -25.67 7.86
C THR A 300 -1.99 -26.97 8.44
N LEU A 301 -1.39 -28.13 8.14
CA LEU A 301 -1.80 -29.44 8.67
C LEU A 301 -1.72 -29.56 10.21
N ALA A 302 -1.04 -28.61 10.88
CA ALA A 302 -0.95 -28.56 12.34
C ALA A 302 -2.12 -27.82 13.02
N PHE A 303 -3.08 -27.26 12.27
CA PHE A 303 -4.17 -26.44 12.82
C PHE A 303 -5.54 -26.84 12.24
N VAL A 304 -6.09 -27.97 12.69
CA VAL A 304 -7.53 -28.25 12.56
C VAL A 304 -8.22 -27.50 13.69
N MET A 305 -8.94 -26.43 13.37
CA MET A 305 -9.73 -25.70 14.35
C MET A 305 -11.10 -26.39 14.50
N PRO A 306 -11.46 -26.90 15.69
CA PRO A 306 -12.84 -27.28 16.00
C PRO A 306 -13.83 -26.13 15.69
N GLU A 307 -15.10 -26.46 15.43
CA GLU A 307 -16.17 -25.49 15.11
C GLU A 307 -16.30 -24.37 16.16
N VAL A 308 -16.05 -24.69 17.43
CA VAL A 308 -16.01 -23.73 18.54
C VAL A 308 -14.88 -24.11 19.49
N ILE A 309 -14.06 -23.14 19.87
CA ILE A 309 -13.04 -23.31 20.92
C ILE A 309 -13.17 -22.18 21.92
N GLU A 310 -13.15 -22.53 23.20
CA GLU A 310 -12.99 -21.58 24.30
C GLU A 310 -11.61 -21.77 24.93
N VAL A 311 -10.74 -20.77 24.80
CA VAL A 311 -9.38 -20.80 25.36
C VAL A 311 -9.12 -19.47 26.06
N ASN A 312 -8.70 -19.51 27.33
CA ASN A 312 -8.34 -18.32 28.11
C ASN A 312 -9.42 -17.23 28.12
N GLY A 313 -10.71 -17.61 28.23
CA GLY A 313 -11.84 -16.67 28.22
C GLY A 313 -12.13 -16.04 26.86
N LEU A 314 -11.57 -16.57 25.77
CA LEU A 314 -11.88 -16.18 24.40
C LEU A 314 -12.62 -17.33 23.71
N ARG A 315 -13.84 -17.06 23.24
CA ARG A 315 -14.61 -17.94 22.36
C ARG A 315 -14.31 -17.59 20.92
N CYS A 316 -13.96 -18.61 20.16
CA CYS A 316 -13.58 -18.54 18.76
C CYS A 316 -14.49 -19.49 17.97
N GLU A 317 -15.13 -18.99 16.92
CA GLU A 317 -16.07 -19.75 16.08
C GLU A 317 -15.83 -19.47 14.60
N GLU A 318 -15.93 -20.49 13.75
CA GLU A 318 -15.91 -20.26 12.31
C GLU A 318 -17.22 -19.57 11.87
N PHE A 319 -17.11 -18.37 11.28
CA PHE A 319 -18.27 -17.59 10.84
C PHE A 319 -18.59 -17.84 9.36
N LEU A 320 -17.56 -17.86 8.52
CA LEU A 320 -17.63 -18.13 7.09
C LEU A 320 -16.31 -18.73 6.62
N LYS A 321 -16.37 -19.74 5.76
CA LYS A 321 -15.25 -20.27 5.00
C LYS A 321 -15.61 -20.26 3.52
N VAL A 322 -14.72 -19.77 2.68
CA VAL A 322 -14.92 -19.68 1.22
C VAL A 322 -14.11 -20.76 0.50
N ASN A 323 -14.54 -21.15 -0.70
CA ASN A 323 -13.87 -22.16 -1.52
C ASN A 323 -12.86 -21.49 -2.46
N GLY A 324 -11.80 -20.95 -1.89
CA GLY A 324 -10.77 -20.26 -2.66
C GLY A 324 -10.17 -19.13 -1.86
N LYS A 325 -9.90 -18.01 -2.53
CA LYS A 325 -9.23 -16.87 -1.92
C LYS A 325 -10.20 -15.70 -1.74
N LEU A 326 -10.30 -15.16 -0.53
CA LEU A 326 -11.08 -13.96 -0.27
C LEU A 326 -10.38 -12.75 -0.90
N ILE A 327 -11.09 -11.99 -1.73
CA ILE A 327 -10.54 -10.82 -2.43
C ILE A 327 -11.16 -9.49 -1.97
N PHE A 328 -12.38 -9.53 -1.43
CA PHE A 328 -13.06 -8.34 -0.94
C PHE A 328 -14.12 -8.72 0.10
N TRP A 329 -14.41 -7.81 1.02
CA TRP A 329 -15.46 -7.98 2.01
C TRP A 329 -16.03 -6.63 2.44
N GLN A 330 -17.29 -6.62 2.86
CA GLN A 330 -17.93 -5.45 3.44
C GLN A 330 -19.08 -5.89 4.34
N LEU A 331 -19.17 -5.31 5.54
CA LEU A 331 -20.30 -5.52 6.44
C LEU A 331 -21.34 -4.43 6.20
N LEU A 332 -22.53 -4.81 5.75
CA LEU A 332 -23.66 -3.92 5.55
C LEU A 332 -24.81 -4.33 6.49
N GLY A 333 -25.14 -3.47 7.45
CA GLY A 333 -26.01 -3.81 8.57
C GLY A 333 -25.42 -4.97 9.37
N ASP A 334 -26.15 -6.08 9.41
CA ASP A 334 -25.78 -7.34 10.02
C ASP A 334 -25.36 -8.43 9.00
N ILE A 335 -25.37 -8.08 7.71
CA ILE A 335 -25.05 -8.97 6.59
C ILE A 335 -23.62 -8.72 6.13
N LEU A 336 -22.81 -9.76 6.18
CA LEU A 336 -21.48 -9.78 5.63
C LEU A 336 -21.54 -10.17 4.15
N TYR A 337 -21.00 -9.32 3.28
CA TYR A 337 -20.80 -9.58 1.86
C TYR A 337 -19.32 -9.86 1.62
N CYS A 338 -19.02 -10.95 0.91
CA CYS A 338 -17.66 -11.39 0.63
C CYS A 338 -17.53 -11.81 -0.82
N LEU A 339 -16.45 -11.41 -1.47
CA LEU A 339 -16.07 -11.92 -2.79
C LEU A 339 -14.87 -12.84 -2.63
N ALA A 340 -14.92 -14.00 -3.29
CA ALA A 340 -13.82 -14.94 -3.37
C ALA A 340 -13.53 -15.32 -4.83
N ASN A 341 -12.25 -15.57 -5.13
CA ASN A 341 -11.84 -16.19 -6.38
C ASN A 341 -11.88 -17.72 -6.23
N GLU A 342 -12.74 -18.37 -7.02
CA GLU A 342 -12.98 -19.81 -7.00
C GLU A 342 -12.95 -20.33 -8.44
N GLU A 343 -11.98 -21.19 -8.76
CA GLU A 343 -11.87 -21.84 -10.08
C GLU A 343 -11.99 -20.85 -11.25
N GLY A 344 -11.32 -19.69 -11.16
CA GLY A 344 -11.32 -18.63 -12.17
C GLY A 344 -12.56 -17.72 -12.18
N ASN A 345 -13.43 -17.82 -11.17
CA ASN A 345 -14.63 -16.99 -11.06
C ASN A 345 -14.63 -16.13 -9.79
N THR A 346 -15.20 -14.94 -9.90
CA THR A 346 -15.59 -14.10 -8.77
C THR A 346 -16.92 -14.62 -8.20
N VAL A 347 -16.92 -15.08 -6.96
CA VAL A 347 -18.07 -15.67 -6.27
C VAL A 347 -18.46 -14.83 -5.07
N LEU A 348 -19.75 -14.49 -4.99
CA LEU A 348 -20.35 -13.80 -3.86
C LEU A 348 -20.79 -14.78 -2.77
N TYR A 349 -20.35 -14.49 -1.55
CA TYR A 349 -20.86 -15.08 -0.32
C TYR A 349 -21.61 -14.02 0.49
N THR A 350 -22.80 -14.36 0.98
CA THR A 350 -23.51 -13.54 1.96
C THR A 350 -23.88 -14.36 3.20
N LYS A 351 -23.68 -13.74 4.37
CA LYS A 351 -23.91 -14.38 5.66
C LYS A 351 -24.38 -13.35 6.68
N ALA A 352 -25.48 -13.66 7.36
CA ALA A 352 -25.93 -12.95 8.56
C ALA A 352 -25.89 -13.90 9.76
N ALA A 353 -26.03 -13.35 10.98
CA ALA A 353 -26.07 -14.16 12.19
C ALA A 353 -27.27 -15.12 12.14
N GLY A 354 -27.02 -16.41 12.36
CA GLY A 354 -28.06 -17.43 12.40
C GLY A 354 -28.69 -17.81 11.05
N THR A 355 -28.25 -17.23 9.93
CA THR A 355 -28.75 -17.59 8.58
C THR A 355 -27.77 -18.53 7.86
N PRO A 356 -28.23 -19.38 6.93
CA PRO A 356 -27.31 -20.17 6.10
C PRO A 356 -26.48 -19.25 5.19
N ILE A 357 -25.28 -19.71 4.81
CA ILE A 357 -24.44 -19.03 3.83
C ILE A 357 -25.13 -19.11 2.47
N LYS A 358 -25.29 -17.96 1.79
CA LYS A 358 -25.69 -17.95 0.37
C LYS A 358 -24.43 -17.77 -0.49
N ARG A 359 -24.35 -18.52 -1.57
CA ARG A 359 -23.26 -18.50 -2.54
C ARG A 359 -23.83 -18.25 -3.94
N GLN A 360 -23.24 -17.32 -4.69
CA GLN A 360 -23.64 -16.98 -6.06
C GLN A 360 -22.39 -16.71 -6.91
N VAL A 361 -22.25 -17.40 -8.04
CA VAL A 361 -21.19 -17.08 -9.02
C VAL A 361 -21.60 -15.81 -9.76
N LEU A 362 -20.72 -14.81 -9.82
CA LEU A 362 -21.03 -13.53 -10.47
C LEU A 362 -20.51 -13.47 -11.91
N PHE A 363 -19.18 -13.49 -12.07
CA PHE A 363 -18.49 -13.33 -13.35
C PHE A 363 -17.09 -13.93 -13.26
N HIS A 364 -16.40 -14.07 -14.40
CA HIS A 364 -15.00 -14.50 -14.44
C HIS A 364 -14.12 -13.58 -13.56
N GLU A 365 -13.06 -14.10 -12.95
CA GLU A 365 -12.17 -13.29 -12.11
C GLU A 365 -11.63 -12.06 -12.86
N LEU A 366 -11.47 -10.96 -12.11
CA LEU A 366 -10.92 -9.70 -12.59
C LEU A 366 -9.71 -9.31 -11.73
N PRO A 367 -8.49 -9.72 -12.12
CA PRO A 367 -7.27 -9.41 -11.39
C PRO A 367 -7.06 -7.90 -11.21
N GLY A 368 -6.83 -7.47 -9.97
CA GLY A 368 -6.61 -6.08 -9.60
C GLY A 368 -7.87 -5.22 -9.61
N ALA A 369 -9.06 -5.83 -9.75
CA ALA A 369 -10.32 -5.11 -9.69
C ALA A 369 -10.55 -4.51 -8.29
N ARG A 370 -11.22 -3.36 -8.27
CA ARG A 370 -11.73 -2.74 -7.05
C ARG A 370 -13.24 -2.94 -6.97
N PHE A 371 -13.70 -3.31 -5.77
CA PHE A 371 -15.09 -3.63 -5.48
C PHE A 371 -15.61 -2.75 -4.35
N GLU A 372 -16.90 -2.40 -4.39
CA GLU A 372 -17.63 -1.79 -3.27
C GLU A 372 -19.09 -2.28 -3.29
N PHE A 373 -19.61 -2.76 -2.16
CA PHE A 373 -21.01 -3.18 -2.04
C PHE A 373 -21.90 -2.02 -1.59
N ALA A 374 -23.06 -1.90 -2.23
CA ALA A 374 -24.15 -1.03 -1.80
C ALA A 374 -25.38 -1.84 -1.33
N GLY A 375 -25.17 -3.09 -0.91
CA GLY A 375 -26.22 -3.98 -0.42
C GLY A 375 -26.96 -4.69 -1.54
N ASN A 376 -27.66 -3.92 -2.38
CA ASN A 376 -28.47 -4.43 -3.49
C ASN A 376 -27.74 -4.43 -4.84
N PHE A 377 -26.59 -3.74 -4.93
CA PHE A 377 -25.72 -3.77 -6.11
C PHE A 377 -24.23 -3.77 -5.71
N LEU A 378 -23.40 -4.18 -6.67
CA LEU A 378 -21.94 -4.18 -6.61
C LEU A 378 -21.41 -3.17 -7.63
N ALA A 379 -20.52 -2.28 -7.19
CA ALA A 379 -19.75 -1.41 -8.07
C ALA A 379 -18.36 -2.02 -8.29
N VAL A 380 -17.92 -2.09 -9.56
CA VAL A 380 -16.67 -2.74 -9.97
C VAL A 380 -15.85 -1.85 -10.89
N SER A 381 -14.63 -1.53 -10.49
CA SER A 381 -13.59 -1.06 -11.42
C SER A 381 -12.77 -2.29 -11.85
N PRO A 382 -12.73 -2.65 -13.15
CA PRO A 382 -12.23 -3.97 -13.58
C PRO A 382 -10.74 -4.22 -13.38
N ALA A 383 -9.92 -3.16 -13.33
CA ALA A 383 -8.47 -3.29 -13.22
C ALA A 383 -7.84 -2.03 -12.62
N ILE A 384 -6.61 -2.18 -12.14
CA ILE A 384 -5.77 -1.07 -11.70
C ILE A 384 -5.58 -0.06 -12.84
N GLY A 385 -5.81 1.22 -12.55
CA GLY A 385 -5.68 2.31 -13.52
C GLY A 385 -6.78 2.34 -14.59
N ASP A 386 -7.79 1.47 -14.51
CA ASP A 386 -9.00 1.53 -15.34
C ASP A 386 -10.00 2.51 -14.74
N ASN A 387 -10.41 3.49 -15.54
CA ASN A 387 -11.40 4.47 -15.14
C ASN A 387 -12.84 4.00 -15.39
N SER A 388 -13.05 2.80 -15.93
CA SER A 388 -14.38 2.19 -16.11
C SER A 388 -14.96 1.81 -14.76
N LEU A 389 -16.28 1.99 -14.61
CA LEU A 389 -17.03 1.59 -13.42
C LEU A 389 -18.30 0.86 -13.85
N LEU A 390 -18.37 -0.44 -13.56
CA LEU A 390 -19.53 -1.28 -13.80
C LEU A 390 -20.42 -1.30 -12.56
N VAL A 391 -21.74 -1.22 -12.75
CA VAL A 391 -22.72 -1.38 -11.67
C VAL A 391 -23.54 -2.62 -11.96
N ILE A 392 -23.55 -3.56 -11.01
CA ILE A 392 -24.13 -4.89 -11.15
C ILE A 392 -25.20 -5.07 -10.07
N ASP A 393 -26.44 -5.29 -10.47
CA ASP A 393 -27.56 -5.62 -9.58
C ASP A 393 -27.41 -7.05 -9.05
N LEU A 394 -27.66 -7.23 -7.75
CA LEU A 394 -27.56 -8.49 -7.01
C LEU A 394 -28.92 -9.03 -6.52
N ASN A 395 -30.04 -8.36 -6.79
CA ASN A 395 -31.36 -8.76 -6.26
C ASN A 395 -31.98 -10.00 -6.94
N GLY A 396 -31.52 -10.36 -8.13
CA GLY A 396 -32.00 -11.52 -8.88
C GLY A 396 -31.18 -12.79 -8.65
N ASP A 397 -31.67 -13.92 -9.16
CA ASP A 397 -30.91 -15.19 -9.18
C ASP A 397 -29.59 -15.08 -9.97
N HIS A 398 -29.54 -14.12 -10.90
CA HIS A 398 -28.37 -13.81 -11.71
C HIS A 398 -27.95 -12.35 -11.55
N ALA A 399 -26.65 -12.14 -11.37
CA ALA A 399 -26.04 -10.82 -11.37
C ALA A 399 -26.22 -10.15 -12.74
N THR A 400 -26.80 -8.97 -12.76
CA THR A 400 -27.14 -8.26 -14.03
C THR A 400 -26.47 -6.90 -14.06
N GLY A 401 -25.70 -6.62 -15.11
CA GLY A 401 -25.12 -5.28 -15.33
C GLY A 401 -26.21 -4.26 -15.64
N ILE A 402 -26.30 -3.20 -14.85
CA ILE A 402 -27.31 -2.14 -14.99
C ILE A 402 -26.73 -0.81 -15.48
N ALA A 403 -25.43 -0.58 -15.30
CA ALA A 403 -24.76 0.60 -15.83
C ALA A 403 -23.28 0.35 -16.12
N ARG A 404 -22.76 1.04 -17.14
CA ARG A 404 -21.33 1.19 -17.42
C ARG A 404 -21.01 2.68 -17.43
N LEU A 405 -20.24 3.10 -16.44
CA LEU A 405 -19.87 4.48 -16.17
C LEU A 405 -18.35 4.64 -16.28
N THR A 406 -17.89 5.86 -16.04
CA THR A 406 -16.49 6.15 -15.76
C THR A 406 -16.35 6.80 -14.39
N THR A 407 -15.18 6.69 -13.79
CA THR A 407 -14.83 7.42 -12.59
C THR A 407 -13.38 7.88 -12.63
N ASP A 408 -13.11 8.99 -11.97
CA ASP A 408 -11.79 9.58 -11.89
C ASP A 408 -10.77 8.65 -11.18
N LEU A 409 -9.49 8.88 -11.45
CA LEU A 409 -8.37 8.10 -10.89
C LEU A 409 -7.55 8.95 -9.93
N TYR A 410 -7.39 8.51 -8.68
CA TYR A 410 -6.40 9.10 -7.78
C TYR A 410 -5.01 8.54 -8.08
N GLY A 411 -4.02 9.44 -8.21
CA GLY A 411 -2.63 9.06 -8.46
C GLY A 411 -2.43 8.26 -9.76
N SER A 412 -3.33 8.41 -10.74
CA SER A 412 -3.37 7.68 -12.03
C SER A 412 -3.68 6.18 -11.97
N ASN A 413 -3.95 5.63 -10.78
CA ASN A 413 -4.03 4.17 -10.60
C ASN A 413 -5.26 3.69 -9.81
N THR A 414 -5.81 4.51 -8.92
CA THR A 414 -6.92 4.08 -8.04
C THR A 414 -8.22 4.72 -8.49
N ALA A 415 -9.17 3.92 -9.00
CA ALA A 415 -10.52 4.40 -9.31
C ALA A 415 -11.23 4.92 -8.06
N ILE A 416 -11.79 6.14 -8.11
CA ILE A 416 -12.37 6.83 -6.95
C ILE A 416 -13.90 6.77 -6.95
N PHE A 417 -14.39 5.76 -6.24
CA PHE A 417 -15.79 5.56 -5.90
C PHE A 417 -15.92 5.00 -4.48
N ALA A 418 -17.08 5.11 -3.86
CA ALA A 418 -17.36 4.43 -2.59
C ALA A 418 -18.84 4.09 -2.52
N CYS A 419 -19.18 2.98 -1.87
CA CYS A 419 -20.57 2.62 -1.64
C CYS A 419 -20.94 2.80 -0.16
N ALA A 420 -22.14 3.31 0.05
CA ALA A 420 -22.88 3.18 1.30
C ALA A 420 -24.10 2.29 1.02
N ASN A 421 -24.74 1.74 2.05
CA ASN A 421 -25.94 0.92 1.84
C ASN A 421 -26.99 1.62 0.94
N GLY A 422 -27.20 1.09 -0.26
CA GLY A 422 -28.09 1.61 -1.31
C GLY A 422 -27.54 2.75 -2.19
N LEU A 423 -26.32 3.23 -1.96
CA LEU A 423 -25.80 4.47 -2.56
C LEU A 423 -24.43 4.26 -3.19
N LEU A 424 -24.22 4.85 -4.37
CA LEU A 424 -22.94 4.93 -5.06
C LEU A 424 -22.44 6.38 -5.04
N TYR A 425 -21.19 6.59 -4.67
CA TYR A 425 -20.50 7.87 -4.84
C TYR A 425 -19.35 7.71 -5.79
N ARG A 426 -19.20 8.60 -6.77
CA ARG A 426 -18.08 8.58 -7.73
C ARG A 426 -17.70 9.99 -8.17
N VAL A 427 -16.47 10.16 -8.65
CA VAL A 427 -16.05 11.42 -9.29
C VAL A 427 -16.15 11.29 -10.80
N ALA A 428 -16.75 12.29 -11.47
CA ALA A 428 -16.66 12.48 -12.91
C ALA A 428 -16.95 13.92 -13.33
N GLY A 429 -16.20 14.42 -14.31
CA GLY A 429 -16.40 15.77 -14.87
C GLY A 429 -16.23 16.87 -13.83
N GLY A 430 -15.26 16.72 -12.91
CA GLY A 430 -15.02 17.66 -11.81
C GLY A 430 -16.10 17.70 -10.74
N MET A 431 -16.99 16.70 -10.70
CA MET A 431 -18.10 16.63 -9.76
C MET A 431 -18.07 15.34 -8.96
N LEU A 432 -18.38 15.45 -7.66
CA LEU A 432 -18.80 14.32 -6.85
C LEU A 432 -20.28 14.04 -7.16
N LEU A 433 -20.56 12.84 -7.68
CA LEU A 433 -21.90 12.38 -8.02
C LEU A 433 -22.39 11.38 -6.96
N LYS A 434 -23.69 11.42 -6.67
CA LYS A 434 -24.40 10.45 -5.84
C LYS A 434 -25.42 9.71 -6.70
N GLY A 435 -25.26 8.40 -6.80
CA GLY A 435 -26.12 7.48 -7.51
C GLY A 435 -26.95 6.59 -6.58
N GLU A 436 -28.15 6.24 -7.02
CA GLU A 436 -29.03 5.24 -6.41
C GLU A 436 -29.67 4.39 -7.50
N VAL A 437 -29.79 3.08 -7.26
CA VAL A 437 -30.48 2.18 -8.18
C VAL A 437 -31.97 2.18 -7.86
N ARG A 438 -32.79 2.68 -8.79
CA ARG A 438 -34.26 2.68 -8.70
C ARG A 438 -34.85 2.06 -9.96
N TRP A 439 -35.77 1.11 -9.79
CA TRP A 439 -36.44 0.42 -10.90
C TRP A 439 -35.47 -0.17 -11.93
N GLY A 440 -34.36 -0.76 -11.46
CA GLY A 440 -33.33 -1.35 -12.33
C GLY A 440 -32.47 -0.34 -13.09
N GLN A 441 -32.58 0.95 -12.79
CA GLN A 441 -31.78 2.02 -13.42
C GLN A 441 -30.99 2.80 -12.38
N LEU A 442 -29.77 3.18 -12.73
CA LEU A 442 -28.96 4.07 -11.90
C LEU A 442 -29.37 5.53 -12.17
N LEU A 443 -29.80 6.22 -11.12
CA LEU A 443 -30.10 7.65 -11.16
C LEU A 443 -29.05 8.42 -10.37
N GLU A 444 -28.37 9.37 -11.03
CA GLU A 444 -27.30 10.16 -10.43
C GLU A 444 -27.65 11.62 -10.30
N ARG A 445 -27.16 12.24 -9.23
CA ARG A 445 -27.26 13.69 -9.00
C ARG A 445 -25.92 14.27 -8.56
N PRO A 446 -25.58 15.50 -8.97
CA PRO A 446 -24.40 16.18 -8.45
C PRO A 446 -24.55 16.49 -6.97
N VAL A 447 -23.45 16.35 -6.22
CA VAL A 447 -23.37 16.71 -4.79
C VAL A 447 -22.58 17.99 -4.61
N THR A 448 -21.35 18.03 -5.14
CA THR A 448 -20.46 19.20 -5.05
C THR A 448 -19.35 19.11 -6.10
N SER A 449 -18.66 20.21 -6.37
CA SER A 449 -17.48 20.22 -7.23
C SER A 449 -16.25 19.67 -6.48
N ILE A 450 -15.34 19.05 -7.23
CA ILE A 450 -14.14 18.43 -6.66
C ILE A 450 -12.99 18.45 -7.67
N LEU A 451 -11.74 18.44 -7.20
CA LEU A 451 -10.57 18.42 -8.08
C LEU A 451 -10.33 17.03 -8.63
N GLU A 452 -10.32 16.92 -9.96
CA GLU A 452 -10.04 15.69 -10.67
C GLU A 452 -8.58 15.25 -10.47
N ASN A 453 -8.36 13.94 -10.42
CA ASN A 453 -7.12 13.23 -10.18
C ASN A 453 -6.40 13.55 -8.85
N GLN A 454 -7.01 14.38 -7.99
CA GLN A 454 -6.42 14.85 -6.74
C GLN A 454 -7.24 14.51 -5.51
N THR A 455 -8.43 13.92 -5.67
CA THR A 455 -9.35 13.70 -4.56
C THR A 455 -9.44 12.23 -4.22
N TRP A 456 -9.31 11.92 -2.94
CA TRP A 456 -9.59 10.61 -2.37
C TRP A 456 -10.73 10.74 -1.36
N PHE A 457 -11.64 9.76 -1.30
CA PHE A 457 -12.67 9.70 -0.27
C PHE A 457 -13.13 8.26 -0.02
N VAL A 458 -13.77 8.06 1.13
CA VAL A 458 -14.55 6.86 1.46
C VAL A 458 -15.91 7.26 2.03
N ALA A 459 -16.90 6.37 1.89
CA ALA A 459 -18.25 6.56 2.42
C ALA A 459 -18.47 5.72 3.68
N ALA A 460 -19.34 6.19 4.58
CA ALA A 460 -19.81 5.39 5.70
C ALA A 460 -20.61 4.19 5.16
N PRO A 461 -20.15 2.93 5.35
CA PRO A 461 -20.82 1.77 4.73
C PRO A 461 -22.23 1.57 5.28
N ASN A 462 -22.42 1.88 6.56
CA ASN A 462 -23.69 1.78 7.30
C ASN A 462 -24.13 3.16 7.79
N PRO A 463 -24.63 4.03 6.89
CA PRO A 463 -25.11 5.34 7.31
C PRO A 463 -26.35 5.17 8.18
N LEU A 464 -26.47 5.99 9.23
CA LEU A 464 -27.75 6.12 9.93
C LEU A 464 -28.80 6.65 8.94
N PRO A 465 -30.10 6.32 9.13
CA PRO A 465 -31.14 6.84 8.27
C PRO A 465 -30.98 8.34 8.14
N ASN A 466 -30.95 8.81 6.90
CA ASN A 466 -30.80 10.22 6.63
C ASN A 466 -29.49 10.86 7.11
N GLN A 467 -28.38 10.12 7.18
CA GLN A 467 -27.08 10.65 7.63
C GLN A 467 -25.90 10.07 6.84
N ASP A 468 -26.01 10.09 5.51
CA ASP A 468 -24.90 9.72 4.63
C ASP A 468 -23.70 10.64 4.91
N ARG A 469 -22.53 10.03 5.06
CA ARG A 469 -21.28 10.74 5.36
C ARG A 469 -20.16 10.21 4.50
N LEU A 470 -19.36 11.13 4.00
CA LEU A 470 -18.12 10.85 3.30
C LEU A 470 -17.01 11.62 3.98
N ILE A 471 -15.85 10.99 4.11
CA ILE A 471 -14.63 11.67 4.53
C ILE A 471 -13.60 11.48 3.44
N GLY A 472 -12.83 12.52 3.19
CA GLY A 472 -11.82 12.49 2.14
C GLY A 472 -10.86 13.65 2.27
N TYR A 473 -10.02 13.78 1.25
CA TYR A 473 -9.19 14.95 1.08
C TYR A 473 -9.02 15.26 -0.40
N THR A 474 -8.69 16.52 -0.65
CA THR A 474 -8.19 16.97 -1.94
C THR A 474 -6.72 17.36 -1.80
N ARG A 475 -5.88 16.84 -2.68
CA ARG A 475 -4.46 17.20 -2.73
C ARG A 475 -4.26 18.44 -3.60
N ILE A 476 -3.74 19.51 -3.00
CA ILE A 476 -3.37 20.74 -3.70
C ILE A 476 -1.87 20.91 -3.56
N PHE A 477 -1.12 20.62 -4.63
CA PHE A 477 0.34 20.51 -4.59
C PHE A 477 0.81 19.53 -3.48
N ASN A 478 1.46 20.04 -2.43
CA ASN A 478 1.94 19.27 -1.27
C ASN A 478 1.00 19.32 -0.06
N ARG A 479 -0.19 19.93 -0.20
CA ARG A 479 -1.15 20.12 0.91
C ARG A 479 -2.32 19.15 0.85
N TYR A 480 -2.57 18.63 2.04
CA TYR A 480 -3.69 17.82 2.53
C TYR A 480 -4.95 18.62 2.90
N GLU A 481 -5.91 18.89 2.01
CA GLU A 481 -7.17 19.53 2.44
C GLU A 481 -8.24 18.47 2.74
N PHE A 482 -8.36 18.10 4.01
CA PHE A 482 -9.32 17.10 4.48
C PHE A 482 -10.72 17.70 4.63
N PHE A 483 -11.73 16.91 4.30
CA PHE A 483 -13.14 17.30 4.42
C PHE A 483 -14.01 16.15 4.94
N LEU A 484 -15.07 16.51 5.67
CA LEU A 484 -16.22 15.66 5.96
C LEU A 484 -17.41 16.24 5.20
N LEU A 485 -18.07 15.41 4.40
CA LEU A 485 -19.31 15.74 3.73
C LEU A 485 -20.45 15.01 4.44
N ASN A 486 -21.44 15.76 4.89
CA ASN A 486 -22.67 15.23 5.47
C ASN A 486 -23.88 15.97 4.88
N ARG A 487 -25.06 15.85 5.50
CA ARG A 487 -26.27 16.55 5.03
C ARG A 487 -26.25 18.06 5.18
N GLU A 488 -25.54 18.56 6.18
CA GLU A 488 -25.41 19.99 6.45
C GLU A 488 -24.45 20.65 5.46
N GLY A 489 -23.60 19.86 4.81
CA GLY A 489 -22.72 20.29 3.73
C GLY A 489 -21.32 19.75 3.92
N ARG A 490 -20.36 20.48 3.33
CA ARG A 490 -18.94 20.18 3.42
C ARG A 490 -18.34 20.93 4.61
N HIS A 491 -17.75 20.18 5.53
CA HIS A 491 -16.97 20.66 6.66
C HIS A 491 -15.50 20.44 6.35
N ASN A 492 -14.68 21.50 6.39
CA ASN A 492 -13.23 21.35 6.29
C ASN A 492 -12.69 20.88 7.63
N LEU A 493 -11.80 19.88 7.61
CA LEU A 493 -11.27 19.29 8.83
C LEU A 493 -9.95 19.97 9.20
N GLU A 494 -9.87 20.49 10.43
CA GLU A 494 -8.64 21.04 11.01
C GLU A 494 -7.72 19.93 11.52
N VAL A 495 -7.29 19.05 10.60
CA VAL A 495 -6.34 17.98 10.92
C VAL A 495 -4.92 18.52 11.05
N ALA A 496 -4.06 17.82 11.79
CA ALA A 496 -2.66 18.22 11.90
C ALA A 496 -1.97 18.21 10.52
N LEU A 497 -1.30 19.31 10.14
CA LEU A 497 -0.57 19.40 8.89
C LEU A 497 0.68 18.51 8.89
N LEU A 498 1.13 18.13 7.69
CA LEU A 498 2.42 17.46 7.51
C LEU A 498 3.55 18.43 7.87
N GLN A 499 4.55 17.92 8.57
CA GLN A 499 5.76 18.67 8.88
C GLN A 499 6.64 18.86 7.63
N PRO A 500 7.53 19.86 7.60
CA PRO A 500 8.53 19.96 6.54
C PRO A 500 9.32 18.65 6.39
N GLY A 501 9.38 18.13 5.16
CA GLY A 501 10.02 16.84 4.85
C GLY A 501 9.19 15.60 5.20
N GLU A 502 7.95 15.75 5.70
CA GLU A 502 7.04 14.63 5.95
C GLU A 502 6.20 14.31 4.70
N SER A 503 6.11 13.03 4.34
CA SER A 503 5.28 12.54 3.24
C SER A 503 4.14 11.66 3.75
N LEU A 504 2.97 11.76 3.10
CA LEU A 504 1.83 10.88 3.36
C LEU A 504 2.00 9.58 2.58
N LEU A 505 2.01 8.44 3.27
CA LEU A 505 2.14 7.11 2.68
C LEU A 505 0.78 6.46 2.44
N GLU A 506 -0.09 6.51 3.44
CA GLU A 506 -1.41 5.89 3.40
C GLU A 506 -2.42 6.70 4.22
N THR A 507 -3.68 6.68 3.81
CA THR A 507 -4.82 7.21 4.57
C THR A 507 -5.94 6.19 4.55
N GLN A 508 -6.54 5.94 5.71
CA GLN A 508 -7.73 5.13 5.87
C GLN A 508 -8.74 5.87 6.76
N ALA A 509 -10.02 5.56 6.61
CA ALA A 509 -11.02 6.03 7.53
C ALA A 509 -12.03 4.94 7.89
N PHE A 510 -12.43 4.93 9.16
CA PHE A 510 -13.31 3.92 9.75
C PHE A 510 -14.48 4.60 10.45
N PHE A 511 -15.68 4.07 10.29
CA PHE A 511 -16.90 4.70 10.81
C PHE A 511 -17.46 3.92 11.99
N SER A 512 -17.88 4.62 13.04
CA SER A 512 -18.56 4.01 14.20
C SER A 512 -19.62 4.96 14.77
N GLY A 513 -20.90 4.63 14.55
CA GLY A 513 -21.99 5.53 14.91
C GLY A 513 -21.80 6.91 14.27
N ALA A 514 -21.86 7.98 15.06
CA ALA A 514 -21.64 9.35 14.60
C ALA A 514 -20.16 9.76 14.46
N LEU A 515 -19.20 8.88 14.78
CA LEU A 515 -17.77 9.19 14.76
C LEU A 515 -17.08 8.59 13.53
N VAL A 516 -16.00 9.24 13.12
CA VAL A 516 -15.09 8.77 12.08
C VAL A 516 -13.68 8.75 12.65
N LEU A 517 -12.98 7.62 12.54
CA LEU A 517 -11.56 7.55 12.79
C LEU A 517 -10.82 7.77 11.49
N LEU A 518 -10.11 8.89 11.37
CA LEU A 518 -9.14 9.14 10.31
C LEU A 518 -7.77 8.62 10.76
N VAL A 519 -7.16 7.75 9.96
CA VAL A 519 -5.82 7.21 10.22
C VAL A 519 -4.89 7.60 9.08
N ARG A 520 -3.75 8.20 9.42
CA ARG A 520 -2.74 8.65 8.47
C ARG A 520 -1.40 8.02 8.80
N LYS A 521 -0.81 7.32 7.82
CA LYS A 521 0.54 6.79 7.90
C LYS A 521 1.46 7.72 7.11
N THR A 522 2.48 8.26 7.77
CA THR A 522 3.41 9.22 7.18
C THR A 522 4.86 8.76 7.34
N ARG A 523 5.76 9.30 6.53
CA ARG A 523 7.22 9.12 6.69
C ARG A 523 7.85 10.47 6.98
N HIS A 524 8.65 10.54 8.04
CA HIS A 524 9.38 11.76 8.41
C HIS A 524 10.76 11.38 8.93
N ASN A 525 11.82 11.94 8.34
CA ASN A 525 13.22 11.64 8.66
C ASN A 525 13.54 10.12 8.65
N GLY A 526 13.01 9.41 7.67
CA GLY A 526 13.18 7.96 7.51
C GLY A 526 12.39 7.10 8.51
N VAL A 527 11.67 7.69 9.45
CA VAL A 527 10.81 6.97 10.41
C VAL A 527 9.36 7.01 9.94
N THR A 528 8.68 5.88 10.02
CA THR A 528 7.24 5.80 9.75
C THR A 528 6.44 6.13 11.00
N TRP A 529 5.47 7.02 10.86
CA TRP A 529 4.56 7.49 11.91
C TRP A 529 3.13 7.12 11.58
N ILE A 530 2.32 6.87 12.61
CA ILE A 530 0.87 6.73 12.48
C ILE A 530 0.21 7.81 13.32
N ARG A 531 -0.79 8.47 12.74
CA ARG A 531 -1.66 9.42 13.42
C ARG A 531 -3.11 8.95 13.34
N PHE A 532 -3.77 8.96 14.49
CA PHE A 532 -5.19 8.68 14.68
C PHE A 532 -5.91 9.96 15.04
N GLU A 533 -6.99 10.29 14.34
CA GLU A 533 -7.82 11.46 14.60
C GLU A 533 -9.29 11.03 14.62
N VAL A 534 -9.97 11.23 15.76
CA VAL A 534 -11.41 10.97 15.89
C VAL A 534 -12.16 12.24 15.51
N VAL A 535 -12.93 12.18 14.44
CA VAL A 535 -13.76 13.26 13.89
C VAL A 535 -15.21 13.02 14.28
N ASP A 536 -15.90 14.03 14.80
CA ASP A 536 -17.34 13.96 15.05
C ASP A 536 -18.18 14.30 13.80
N ALA A 537 -19.51 14.29 13.96
CA ALA A 537 -20.44 14.53 12.85
C ALA A 537 -20.35 15.95 12.27
N ASP A 538 -19.81 16.91 13.03
CA ASP A 538 -19.66 18.31 12.65
C ASP A 538 -18.26 18.61 12.08
N GLY A 539 -17.44 17.57 11.90
CA GLY A 539 -16.08 17.72 11.39
C GLY A 539 -15.05 18.18 12.44
N LYS A 540 -15.38 18.17 13.73
CA LYS A 540 -14.43 18.57 14.77
C LYS A 540 -13.59 17.38 15.22
N ILE A 541 -12.29 17.64 15.42
CA ILE A 541 -11.36 16.65 15.95
C ILE A 541 -11.55 16.54 17.48
N ARG A 542 -12.07 15.40 17.94
CA ARG A 542 -12.30 15.08 19.35
C ARG A 542 -11.04 14.60 20.05
N HIS A 543 -10.28 13.76 19.36
CA HIS A 543 -9.05 13.15 19.87
C HIS A 543 -8.02 13.09 18.74
N SER A 544 -6.75 13.35 19.05
CA SER A 544 -5.63 13.20 18.11
C SER A 544 -4.47 12.53 18.82
N ARG A 545 -3.91 11.50 18.21
CA ARG A 545 -2.77 10.76 18.76
C ARG A 545 -1.79 10.42 17.65
N ARG A 546 -0.51 10.71 17.87
CA ARG A 546 0.59 10.34 16.96
C ARG A 546 1.62 9.51 17.71
N GLY A 547 2.20 8.54 17.03
CA GLY A 547 3.31 7.72 17.51
C GLY A 547 4.08 7.12 16.33
N SER A 548 5.26 6.58 16.62
CA SER A 548 6.00 5.80 15.62
C SER A 548 5.23 4.52 15.27
N ASN A 549 5.46 3.95 14.10
CA ASN A 549 4.82 2.67 13.72
C ASN A 549 5.08 1.57 14.76
N ALA A 550 6.28 1.56 15.36
CA ALA A 550 6.66 0.61 16.40
C ALA A 550 5.79 0.73 17.67
N ASP A 551 5.33 1.94 18.03
CA ASP A 551 4.44 2.16 19.19
C ASP A 551 3.06 1.50 19.02
N PHE A 552 2.71 1.17 17.78
CA PHE A 552 1.43 0.58 17.37
C PHE A 552 1.57 -0.85 16.85
N GLY A 553 2.64 -1.55 17.25
CA GLY A 553 2.84 -2.95 16.88
C GLY A 553 3.51 -3.17 15.53
N GLY A 554 3.95 -2.11 14.86
CA GLY A 554 4.72 -2.18 13.63
C GLY A 554 3.90 -2.51 12.39
N ILE A 555 2.61 -2.18 12.37
CA ILE A 555 1.68 -2.60 11.30
C ILE A 555 2.07 -2.08 9.90
N ASP A 556 2.07 -2.98 8.92
CA ASP A 556 2.35 -2.66 7.52
C ASP A 556 1.15 -2.04 6.79
N GLU A 557 -0.07 -2.53 7.02
CA GLU A 557 -1.30 -2.06 6.35
C GLU A 557 -2.28 -1.44 7.35
N LEU A 558 -2.90 -0.30 6.98
CA LEU A 558 -3.92 0.33 7.83
C LEU A 558 -5.32 -0.30 7.66
N SER A 559 -5.59 -0.96 6.54
CA SER A 559 -6.91 -1.50 6.14
C SER A 559 -7.52 -2.49 7.14
N GLY A 560 -6.68 -3.16 7.93
CA GLY A 560 -7.12 -4.16 8.92
C GLY A 560 -7.66 -3.61 10.24
N ILE A 561 -7.62 -2.29 10.45
CA ILE A 561 -8.02 -1.64 11.70
C ILE A 561 -9.55 -1.72 11.89
N ALA A 562 -9.98 -2.09 13.09
CA ALA A 562 -11.36 -1.89 13.53
C ALA A 562 -11.49 -0.65 14.41
N PHE A 563 -12.61 0.04 14.29
CA PHE A 563 -12.92 1.22 15.10
C PHE A 563 -14.27 1.08 15.79
N SER A 564 -14.30 1.32 17.10
CA SER A 564 -15.54 1.40 17.87
C SER A 564 -15.43 2.50 18.93
N GLN A 565 -16.34 3.47 18.86
CA GLN A 565 -16.38 4.63 19.77
C GLN A 565 -15.07 5.44 19.77
N ASN A 566 -14.22 5.29 20.80
CA ASN A 566 -12.92 5.97 20.93
C ASN A 566 -11.76 4.97 20.96
N THR A 567 -11.99 3.74 20.52
CA THR A 567 -11.00 2.66 20.54
C THR A 567 -10.72 2.19 19.12
N ALA A 568 -9.45 2.23 18.73
CA ALA A 568 -8.95 1.52 17.56
C ALA A 568 -8.39 0.15 17.98
N LEU A 569 -8.68 -0.88 17.21
CA LEU A 569 -8.17 -2.22 17.39
C LEU A 569 -7.27 -2.54 16.20
N LEU A 570 -6.01 -2.80 16.49
CA LEU A 570 -4.99 -3.08 15.48
C LEU A 570 -4.66 -4.57 15.52
N PRO A 571 -4.75 -5.27 14.38
CA PRO A 571 -4.28 -6.63 14.27
C PRO A 571 -2.74 -6.64 14.31
N THR A 572 -2.13 -7.45 15.17
CA THR A 572 -0.66 -7.57 15.27
C THR A 572 -0.24 -9.02 15.49
N ASN A 573 1.03 -9.32 15.23
CA ASN A 573 1.63 -10.64 15.53
C ASN A 573 1.65 -11.03 17.02
N ALA A 574 1.41 -10.06 17.92
CA ALA A 574 1.30 -10.28 19.36
C ALA A 574 -0.17 -10.40 19.83
N GLY A 575 -1.14 -10.36 18.92
CA GLY A 575 -2.58 -10.27 19.18
C GLY A 575 -3.14 -8.89 18.88
N ILE A 576 -4.41 -8.66 19.21
CA ILE A 576 -5.07 -7.38 19.01
C ILE A 576 -4.48 -6.34 19.97
N LEU A 577 -3.93 -5.27 19.41
CA LEU A 577 -3.52 -4.09 20.15
C LEU A 577 -4.69 -3.12 20.22
N ARG A 578 -5.17 -2.85 21.43
CA ARG A 578 -6.21 -1.87 21.71
C ARG A 578 -5.56 -0.51 21.97
N VAL A 579 -5.89 0.47 21.12
CA VAL A 579 -5.45 1.86 21.22
C VAL A 579 -6.63 2.70 21.70
N ASP A 580 -6.59 3.10 22.97
CA ASP A 580 -7.55 4.03 23.56
C ASP A 580 -7.15 5.47 23.16
N LEU A 581 -7.97 6.09 22.33
CA LEU A 581 -7.72 7.42 21.78
C LEU A 581 -8.15 8.54 22.73
N ALA A 582 -9.06 8.25 23.68
CA ALA A 582 -9.50 9.22 24.66
C ALA A 582 -8.48 9.36 25.79
N ASN A 583 -7.95 8.24 26.28
CA ASN A 583 -7.01 8.22 27.41
C ASN A 583 -5.53 8.14 26.98
N GLY A 584 -5.25 7.92 25.69
CA GLY A 584 -3.89 7.81 25.17
C GLY A 584 -3.15 6.54 25.60
N GLN A 585 -3.87 5.50 26.02
CA GLN A 585 -3.29 4.24 26.50
C GLN A 585 -3.35 3.14 25.45
N ASN A 586 -2.36 2.23 25.49
CA ASN A 586 -2.34 1.02 24.68
C ASN A 586 -2.46 -0.20 25.61
N SER A 587 -3.28 -1.17 25.23
CA SER A 587 -3.39 -2.45 25.93
C SER A 587 -3.39 -3.60 24.92
N LEU A 588 -2.56 -4.61 25.15
CA LEU A 588 -2.49 -5.78 24.29
C LEU A 588 -3.46 -6.86 24.79
N LEU A 589 -4.14 -7.55 23.87
CA LEU A 589 -4.96 -8.72 24.15
C LEU A 589 -4.21 -9.99 23.70
N PRO A 590 -3.23 -10.49 24.48
CA PRO A 590 -2.34 -11.57 24.04
C PRO A 590 -3.06 -12.90 23.77
N ALA A 591 -4.21 -13.15 24.41
CA ALA A 591 -5.03 -14.33 24.17
C ALA A 591 -5.51 -14.46 22.70
N THR A 592 -5.55 -13.34 21.98
CA THR A 592 -5.96 -13.31 20.56
C THR A 592 -4.82 -13.64 19.59
N ALA A 593 -3.57 -13.72 20.06
CA ALA A 593 -2.39 -13.90 19.20
C ALA A 593 -2.39 -15.20 18.40
N ALA A 594 -3.17 -16.21 18.78
CA ALA A 594 -3.35 -17.45 18.03
C ALA A 594 -4.27 -17.29 16.80
N TYR A 595 -5.15 -16.29 16.82
CA TYR A 595 -6.25 -16.12 15.86
C TYR A 595 -6.17 -14.84 15.04
N VAL A 596 -5.25 -13.93 15.41
CA VAL A 596 -5.05 -12.65 14.73
C VAL A 596 -3.56 -12.45 14.45
N GLY A 597 -3.24 -12.08 13.23
CA GLY A 597 -1.94 -11.60 12.76
C GLY A 597 -2.07 -10.24 12.09
N GLU A 598 -0.94 -9.58 11.89
CA GLU A 598 -0.84 -8.22 11.31
C GLU A 598 -1.48 -8.03 9.91
N GLY A 599 -1.67 -9.09 9.13
CA GLY A 599 -2.28 -9.06 7.80
C GLY A 599 -3.75 -9.46 7.78
N ASP A 600 -4.34 -9.72 8.95
CA ASP A 600 -5.78 -9.95 9.07
C ASP A 600 -6.51 -8.60 9.15
N ALA A 601 -7.80 -8.60 8.83
CA ALA A 601 -8.66 -7.45 9.07
C ALA A 601 -9.67 -7.70 10.18
N LEU A 602 -9.96 -6.66 10.96
CA LEU A 602 -10.90 -6.71 12.07
C LEU A 602 -12.19 -5.98 11.72
N ILE A 603 -13.35 -6.59 12.02
CA ILE A 603 -14.67 -5.99 11.82
C ILE A 603 -15.46 -6.05 13.13
N PRO A 604 -15.92 -4.93 13.70
CA PRO A 604 -16.89 -4.95 14.78
C PRO A 604 -18.17 -5.67 14.36
N TYR A 605 -18.58 -6.70 15.09
CA TYR A 605 -19.78 -7.48 14.77
C TYR A 605 -20.54 -7.91 16.03
N GLY A 606 -21.77 -7.43 16.18
CA GLY A 606 -22.57 -7.68 17.39
C GLY A 606 -21.83 -7.27 18.67
N ARG A 607 -21.58 -8.24 19.56
CA ARG A 607 -20.81 -8.05 20.81
C ARG A 607 -19.36 -8.58 20.71
N GLY A 608 -18.88 -8.89 19.52
CA GLY A 608 -17.57 -9.45 19.26
C GLY A 608 -16.90 -8.80 18.05
N LEU A 609 -15.97 -9.54 17.45
CA LEU A 609 -15.20 -9.12 16.29
C LEU A 609 -15.18 -10.25 15.27
N LEU A 610 -15.33 -9.92 13.99
CA LEU A 610 -14.92 -10.82 12.92
C LEU A 610 -13.44 -10.56 12.61
N VAL A 611 -12.68 -11.63 12.47
CA VAL A 611 -11.31 -11.63 11.98
C VAL A 611 -11.36 -12.21 10.58
N VAL A 612 -10.97 -11.40 9.61
CA VAL A 612 -10.92 -11.78 8.20
C VAL A 612 -9.50 -12.18 7.84
N SER A 613 -9.33 -13.42 7.45
CA SER A 613 -8.09 -14.02 6.98
C SER A 613 -8.28 -14.59 5.56
N ASN A 614 -7.18 -14.99 4.92
CA ASN A 614 -7.08 -15.40 3.51
C ASN A 614 -8.32 -16.12 2.91
N ASN A 615 -8.85 -17.16 3.57
CA ASN A 615 -10.04 -17.90 3.10
C ASN A 615 -11.09 -18.16 4.19
N ARG A 616 -10.94 -17.51 5.35
CA ARG A 616 -11.75 -17.80 6.53
C ARG A 616 -12.05 -16.51 7.28
N ILE A 617 -13.27 -16.43 7.77
CA ILE A 617 -13.72 -15.38 8.67
C ILE A 617 -14.12 -16.03 9.98
N THR A 618 -13.50 -15.57 11.05
CA THR A 618 -13.62 -16.14 12.39
C THR A 618 -14.30 -15.15 13.31
N PHE A 619 -15.31 -15.57 14.06
CA PHE A 619 -15.94 -14.75 15.07
C PHE A 619 -15.23 -14.92 16.41
N LEU A 620 -14.73 -13.82 16.96
CA LEU A 620 -14.09 -13.74 18.26
C LEU A 620 -14.99 -13.01 19.26
N LYS A 621 -15.16 -13.60 20.44
CA LYS A 621 -15.92 -13.01 21.53
C LYS A 621 -15.25 -13.30 22.87
N MET A 622 -15.04 -12.27 23.67
CA MET A 622 -14.62 -12.45 25.07
C MET A 622 -15.77 -13.08 25.86
N VAL A 623 -15.48 -14.19 26.53
CA VAL A 623 -16.35 -14.84 27.51
C VAL A 623 -16.01 -14.25 28.87
N LYS A 624 -17.03 -13.88 29.64
CA LYS A 624 -16.87 -13.35 30.99
C LYS A 624 -16.68 -14.47 31.99
#